data_AF-A0A959GWM8-F1
#
_entry.id   AF-A0A959GWM8-F1
#
_cell.length_a   1.000
_cell.length_b   1.000
_cell.length_c   1.000
_cell.angle_alpha   90.00
_cell.angle_beta   90.00
_cell.angle_gamma   90.00
#
_symmetry.space_group_name_H-M   'P 1'
#
loop_
_entity.id
_entity.type
_entity.pdbx_description
1 polymer ?
#
loop_
_entity_poly.entity_id
_entity_poly.type
_entity_poly.pdbx_seq_one_letter_code
_entity_poly.pdbx_strand_id
1 'polypeptide(L)'
;MLEPNTNTSLEFLSTIGRLYFLQNNHRQLALQQIKLWQGHLREHYFLQTREMDKAFVEKLANKSEIPEDAINKILLLCRNIQSSNFVSENTLIEFHRLLDDFYKNSK
;
A
#
# COMPACT_ATOMS: atom_id res chain seq x y z
N MET A 1 -26.05 9.62 -15.21
CA MET A 1 -25.74 9.83 -13.78
C MET A 1 -24.65 8.84 -13.44
N LEU A 2 -23.42 9.32 -13.21
CA LEU A 2 -22.30 8.46 -12.82
C LEU A 2 -22.40 8.30 -11.31
N GLU A 3 -22.74 7.09 -10.86
CA GLU A 3 -22.76 6.73 -9.45
C GLU A 3 -21.34 6.91 -8.89
N PRO A 4 -21.19 7.57 -7.73
CA PRO A 4 -19.86 7.83 -7.18
C PRO A 4 -19.23 6.50 -6.81
N ASN A 5 -18.04 6.24 -7.38
CA ASN A 5 -17.17 5.10 -7.10
C ASN A 5 -17.13 4.83 -5.60
N THR A 6 -17.96 3.88 -5.15
CA THR A 6 -18.01 3.42 -3.78
C THR A 6 -16.63 2.92 -3.41
N ASN A 7 -16.08 3.41 -2.30
CA ASN A 7 -14.78 3.06 -1.73
C ASN A 7 -14.65 1.56 -1.42
N THR A 8 -14.60 0.71 -2.44
CA THR A 8 -14.55 -0.75 -2.32
C THR A 8 -13.26 -1.25 -1.69
N SER A 9 -12.16 -0.49 -1.78
CA SER A 9 -10.90 -0.85 -1.10
C SER A 9 -10.99 -0.72 0.42
N LEU A 10 -11.67 0.31 0.93
CA LEU A 10 -11.74 0.59 2.37
C LEU A 10 -12.70 -0.37 3.09
N GLU A 11 -13.84 -0.68 2.47
CA GLU A 11 -14.82 -1.61 3.02
C GLU A 11 -14.34 -3.08 2.94
N PHE A 12 -13.62 -3.43 1.86
CA PHE A 12 -12.97 -4.74 1.69
C PHE A 12 -11.86 -4.98 2.73
N LEU A 13 -11.02 -3.97 2.97
CA LEU A 13 -9.98 -4.02 4.01
C LEU A 13 -10.56 -4.06 5.42
N SER A 14 -11.70 -3.41 5.68
CA SER A 14 -12.37 -3.44 6.99
C SER A 14 -12.87 -4.84 7.36
N THR A 15 -13.37 -5.58 6.37
CA THR A 15 -13.86 -6.96 6.57
C THR A 15 -12.71 -7.95 6.79
N ILE A 16 -11.61 -7.81 6.04
CA ILE A 16 -10.40 -8.64 6.22
C ILE A 16 -9.64 -8.26 7.50
N GLY A 17 -9.56 -6.97 7.81
CA GLY A 17 -8.86 -6.43 8.97
C GLY A 17 -9.36 -7.03 10.29
N ARG A 18 -10.68 -7.19 10.45
CA ARG A 18 -11.27 -7.73 11.68
C ARG A 18 -10.96 -9.22 11.92
N LEU A 19 -10.86 -10.03 10.85
CA LEU A 19 -10.53 -11.46 10.93
C LEU A 19 -9.06 -11.73 11.27
N TYR A 20 -8.15 -10.91 10.74
CA TYR A 20 -6.71 -11.08 10.94
C TYR A 20 -6.18 -10.40 12.21
N PHE A 21 -6.82 -9.33 12.68
CA PHE A 21 -6.49 -8.69 13.97
C PHE A 21 -6.63 -9.69 15.14
N LEU A 22 -7.55 -10.65 15.04
CA LEU A 22 -7.78 -11.68 16.05
C LEU A 22 -6.70 -12.78 16.08
N GLN A 23 -5.89 -12.94 15.03
CA GLN A 23 -4.90 -14.03 14.92
C GLN A 23 -3.44 -13.59 15.10
N ASN A 24 -3.16 -12.36 15.55
CA ASN A 24 -1.78 -11.84 15.75
C ASN A 24 -0.88 -11.87 14.49
N ASN A 25 -1.43 -12.01 13.28
CA ASN A 25 -0.61 -12.15 12.07
C ASN A 25 -0.40 -10.82 11.34
N HIS A 26 0.23 -9.85 12.03
CA HIS A 26 0.52 -8.51 11.48
C HIS A 26 1.34 -8.57 10.19
N ARG A 27 2.26 -9.54 10.10
CA ARG A 27 3.07 -9.74 8.90
C ARG A 27 2.22 -10.15 7.71
N GLN A 28 1.34 -11.14 7.87
CA GLN A 28 0.45 -11.55 6.79
C GLN A 28 -0.43 -10.40 6.33
N LEU A 29 -0.97 -9.61 7.26
CA LEU A 29 -1.75 -8.41 6.93
C LEU A 29 -0.95 -7.39 6.13
N ALA A 30 0.26 -7.07 6.58
CA ALA A 30 1.14 -6.13 5.90
C ALA A 30 1.50 -6.63 4.48
N LEU A 31 1.78 -7.93 4.32
CA LEU A 31 2.03 -8.54 3.01
C LEU A 31 0.81 -8.46 2.07
N GLN A 32 -0.41 -8.65 2.59
CA GLN A 32 -1.62 -8.46 1.79
C GLN A 32 -1.78 -7.01 1.35
N GLN A 33 -1.54 -6.04 2.24
CA GLN A 33 -1.55 -4.62 1.91
C GLN A 33 -0.53 -4.27 0.82
N ILE A 34 0.69 -4.82 0.88
CA ILE A 34 1.70 -4.66 -0.18
C ILE A 34 1.17 -5.19 -1.53
N LYS A 35 0.60 -6.41 -1.53
CA LYS A 35 0.08 -7.04 -2.75
C LYS A 35 -1.04 -6.21 -3.38
N LEU A 36 -1.96 -5.71 -2.57
CA LEU A 36 -3.07 -4.86 -3.02
C LEU A 36 -2.56 -3.54 -3.57
N TRP A 37 -1.66 -2.86 -2.85
CA TRP A 37 -1.06 -1.61 -3.33
C TRP A 37 -0.33 -1.80 -4.65
N GLN A 38 0.52 -2.82 -4.78
CA GLN A 38 1.18 -3.14 -6.06
C GLN A 38 0.20 -3.48 -7.18
N GLY A 39 -0.95 -4.08 -6.85
CA GLY A 39 -2.06 -4.32 -7.79
C GLY A 39 -2.65 -3.01 -8.30
N HIS A 40 -3.01 -2.12 -7.37
CA HIS A 40 -3.48 -0.79 -7.68
C HIS A 40 -2.50 -0.02 -8.59
N LEU A 41 -1.19 -0.07 -8.32
CA LEU A 41 -0.20 0.59 -9.18
C LEU A 41 -0.15 0.04 -10.61
N ARG A 42 -0.35 -1.27 -10.79
CA ARG A 42 -0.41 -1.90 -12.12
C ARG A 42 -1.69 -1.51 -12.86
N GLU A 43 -2.81 -1.45 -12.16
CA GLU A 43 -4.14 -1.20 -12.75
C GLU A 43 -4.39 0.28 -13.05
N HIS A 44 -4.00 1.19 -12.15
CA HIS A 44 -4.28 2.62 -12.27
C HIS A 44 -3.16 3.40 -12.94
N TYR A 45 -1.89 3.04 -12.68
CA TYR A 45 -0.74 3.76 -13.21
C TYR A 45 -0.02 3.04 -14.35
N PHE A 46 -0.42 1.81 -14.67
CA PHE A 46 0.21 0.94 -15.68
C PHE A 46 1.71 0.72 -15.42
N LEU A 47 2.11 0.73 -14.13
CA LEU A 47 3.50 0.56 -13.73
C LEU A 47 3.78 -0.89 -13.36
N GLN A 48 4.86 -1.45 -13.92
CA GLN A 48 5.33 -2.77 -13.52
C GLN A 48 5.98 -2.68 -12.13
N THR A 49 5.56 -3.55 -11.21
CA THR A 49 6.01 -3.57 -9.82
C THR A 49 7.02 -4.69 -9.53
N ARG A 50 7.70 -5.19 -10.57
CA ARG A 50 8.78 -6.20 -10.45
C ARG A 50 10.08 -5.57 -9.95
N GLU A 51 10.41 -4.40 -10.47
CA GLU A 51 11.57 -3.60 -10.08
C GLU A 51 11.08 -2.21 -9.69
N MET A 52 11.23 -1.86 -8.42
CA MET A 52 10.79 -0.57 -7.85
C MET A 52 12.03 0.27 -7.54
N ASP A 53 12.81 0.54 -8.58
CA ASP A 53 14.05 1.32 -8.53
C ASP A 53 13.77 2.83 -8.58
N LYS A 54 14.83 3.64 -8.73
CA LYS A 54 14.70 5.10 -8.80
C LYS A 54 13.80 5.53 -9.97
N ALA A 55 13.95 4.91 -11.14
CA ALA A 55 13.14 5.25 -12.31
C ALA A 55 11.65 4.90 -12.11
N PHE A 56 11.35 3.83 -11.36
CA PHE A 56 9.98 3.53 -10.94
C PHE A 56 9.43 4.62 -10.01
N VAL A 57 10.20 5.07 -9.02
CA VAL A 57 9.78 6.11 -8.07
C VAL A 57 9.48 7.43 -8.79
N GLU A 58 10.37 7.86 -9.68
CA GLU A 58 10.17 9.06 -10.51
C GLU A 58 8.89 8.96 -11.34
N LYS A 59 8.64 7.82 -12.00
CA LYS A 59 7.41 7.61 -12.79
C LYS A 59 6.16 7.60 -11.92
N LEU A 60 6.22 6.95 -10.76
CA LEU A 60 5.09 6.89 -9.85
C LEU A 60 4.76 8.28 -9.31
N ALA A 61 5.77 9.03 -8.84
CA ALA A 61 5.60 10.40 -8.35
C ALA A 61 4.95 11.31 -9.39
N ASN A 62 5.41 11.24 -10.65
CA ASN A 62 4.82 12.03 -11.74
C ASN A 62 3.37 11.64 -12.06
N LYS A 63 3.01 10.36 -11.91
CA LYS A 63 1.67 9.86 -12.24
C LYS A 63 0.66 10.07 -11.12
N SER A 64 1.08 9.87 -9.87
CA SER A 64 0.22 9.99 -8.70
C SER A 64 0.24 11.38 -8.07
N GLU A 65 1.16 12.26 -8.47
CA GLU A 65 1.44 13.57 -7.85
C GLU A 65 1.87 13.47 -6.38
N ILE A 66 2.32 12.29 -5.94
CA ILE A 66 2.86 12.06 -4.60
C ILE A 66 4.37 12.33 -4.57
N PRO A 67 4.90 13.04 -3.56
CA PRO A 67 6.34 13.27 -3.43
C PRO A 67 7.15 11.97 -3.37
N GLU A 68 8.30 11.96 -4.03
CA GLU A 68 9.20 10.80 -4.03
C GLU A 68 9.60 10.33 -2.62
N ASP A 69 9.77 11.25 -1.66
CA ASP A 69 10.08 10.91 -0.27
C ASP A 69 8.99 10.01 0.37
N ALA A 70 7.72 10.33 0.13
CA ALA A 70 6.60 9.53 0.64
C ALA A 70 6.56 8.15 -0.02
N ILE A 71 6.79 8.07 -1.33
CA ILE A 71 6.88 6.79 -2.05
C ILE A 71 8.06 5.96 -1.53
N ASN A 72 9.23 6.58 -1.33
CA ASN A 72 10.41 5.90 -0.81
C ASN A 72 10.19 5.33 0.60
N LYS A 73 9.45 6.04 1.46
CA LYS A 73 9.05 5.55 2.79
C LYS A 73 8.18 4.30 2.70
N ILE A 74 7.18 4.29 1.80
CA ILE A 74 6.35 3.10 1.54
C ILE A 74 7.22 1.94 1.06
N LEU A 75 8.10 2.17 0.08
CA LEU A 75 8.99 1.14 -0.46
C LEU A 75 9.99 0.61 0.58
N LEU A 76 10.47 1.44 1.48
CA LEU A 76 11.32 1.03 2.61
C LEU A 76 10.57 0.06 3.53
N LEU A 77 9.35 0.40 3.95
CA LEU A 77 8.54 -0.49 4.78
C LEU A 77 8.18 -1.78 4.05
N CYS A 78 7.84 -1.72 2.76
CA CYS A 78 7.61 -2.91 1.93
C CYS A 78 8.80 -3.89 2.02
N ARG A 79 10.03 -3.38 1.81
CA ARG A 79 11.25 -4.20 1.90
C ARG A 79 11.43 -4.79 3.30
N ASN A 80 11.28 -3.98 4.35
CA ASN A 80 11.43 -4.42 5.74
C ASN A 80 10.41 -5.51 6.12
N ILE A 81 9.15 -5.35 5.71
CA ILE A 81 8.07 -6.31 5.96
C ILE A 81 8.34 -7.64 5.22
N GLN A 82 8.80 -7.56 3.97
CA GLN A 82 9.10 -8.74 3.15
C GLN A 82 10.30 -9.51 3.66
N SER A 83 11.35 -8.82 4.13
CA SER A 83 12.58 -9.44 4.64
C SER A 83 12.48 -9.91 6.09
N SER A 84 11.56 -9.36 6.88
CA SER A 84 11.39 -9.75 8.28
C SER A 84 10.44 -10.93 8.44
N ASN A 85 10.67 -11.78 9.45
CA ASN A 85 9.74 -12.84 9.86
C ASN A 85 8.67 -12.33 10.85
N PHE A 86 8.86 -11.14 11.41
CA PHE A 86 7.98 -10.52 12.39
C PHE A 86 7.69 -9.07 12.02
N VAL A 87 6.44 -8.64 12.20
CA VAL A 87 6.01 -7.25 12.02
C VAL A 87 5.30 -6.84 13.30
N SER A 88 5.75 -5.74 13.90
CA SER A 88 5.12 -5.18 15.09
C SER A 88 3.78 -4.53 14.73
N GLU A 89 2.88 -4.40 15.71
CA GLU A 89 1.63 -3.65 15.54
C GLU A 89 1.91 -2.20 15.07
N ASN A 90 2.89 -1.53 15.69
CA ASN A 90 3.26 -0.16 15.32
C ASN A 90 3.70 -0.06 13.85
N THR A 91 4.51 -1.01 13.37
CA THR A 91 4.94 -1.07 11.97
C THR A 91 3.75 -1.29 11.03
N LEU A 92 2.79 -2.14 11.41
CA LEU A 92 1.58 -2.37 10.63
C LEU A 92 0.72 -1.11 10.56
N ILE A 93 0.53 -0.42 11.68
CA ILE A 93 -0.25 0.83 11.77
C ILE A 93 0.43 1.93 10.93
N GLU A 94 1.74 2.09 11.05
CA GLU A 94 2.51 3.06 10.27
C GLU A 94 2.40 2.78 8.77
N PHE A 95 2.59 1.52 8.37
CA PHE A 95 2.47 1.13 6.97
C PHE A 95 1.07 1.39 6.42
N HIS A 96 0.04 1.06 7.21
CA HIS A 96 -1.34 1.32 6.82
C HIS A 96 -1.63 2.81 6.63
N ARG A 97 -1.15 3.67 7.55
CA ARG A 97 -1.32 5.13 7.43
C ARG A 97 -0.66 5.68 6.17
N LEU A 98 0.56 5.24 5.85
CA LEU A 98 1.25 5.68 4.64
C LEU A 98 0.52 5.27 3.37
N LEU A 99 -0.08 4.08 3.34
CA LEU A 99 -0.89 3.66 2.20
C LEU A 99 -2.20 4.45 2.10
N ASP A 100 -2.89 4.68 3.22
CA ASP A 100 -4.10 5.50 3.27
C ASP A 100 -3.83 6.93 2.80
N ASP A 101 -2.74 7.55 3.28
CA ASP A 101 -2.29 8.87 2.82
C ASP A 101 -1.95 8.86 1.32
N PHE A 102 -1.30 7.81 0.82
CA PHE A 102 -1.05 7.65 -0.61
C PHE A 102 -2.36 7.67 -1.40
N TYR A 103 -3.34 6.82 -1.06
CA TYR A 103 -4.60 6.73 -1.80
C TYR A 103 -5.44 8.00 -1.72
N LYS A 104 -5.42 8.72 -0.59
CA LYS A 104 -6.18 9.96 -0.40
C LYS A 104 -5.64 11.13 -1.22
N ASN A 105 -4.33 11.17 -1.43
CA ASN A 105 -3.66 12.29 -2.08
C ASN A 105 -3.26 11.96 -3.52
N SER A 106 -3.36 10.70 -3.94
CA SER A 106 -3.03 10.27 -5.30
C SER A 106 -4.17 10.55 -6.27
N LYS A 107 -3.82 10.96 -7.49
CA LYS A 107 -4.77 11.22 -8.59
C LYS A 107 -5.17 9.99 -9.38
#